data_AF-A0A6L8RR85-F1
#
_entry.id   AF-A0A6L8RR85-F1
#
_cell.length_a   1.000
_cell.length_b   1.000
_cell.length_c   1.000
_cell.angle_alpha   90.00
_cell.angle_beta   90.00
_cell.angle_gamma   90.00
#
_symmetry.space_group_name_H-M   'P 1'
#
loop_
_entity.id
_entity.type
_entity.pdbx_description
1 polymer ?
#
loop_
_entity_poly.entity_id
_entity_poly.type
_entity_poly.pdbx_seq_one_letter_code
_entity_poly.pdbx_strand_id
1 'polypeptide(L)'
;MKRSGLIAMIALTLLPFVMTGLAVLFVLPDTIPLHAGAGGVDRVGSKVGAFEPTFIIVGCGALFTILYAFMDKLTARHGSYAHGGRIALMFALVWFNVLQLVFILWMATGV
;
A
#
# COMPACT_ATOMS: atom_id res chain seq x y z
N MET A 1 -10.14 23.03 2.10
CA MET A 1 -9.37 21.85 2.57
C MET A 1 -7.91 22.23 2.78
N LYS A 2 -7.27 21.86 3.91
CA LYS A 2 -5.84 22.11 4.11
C LYS A 2 -5.02 21.26 3.13
N ARG A 3 -4.11 21.88 2.38
CA ARG A 3 -3.28 21.18 1.36
C ARG A 3 -2.46 20.04 1.95
N SER A 4 -2.06 20.15 3.22
CA SER A 4 -1.25 19.17 3.94
C SER A 4 -1.86 17.75 3.97
N GLY A 5 -3.17 17.62 4.15
CA GLY A 5 -3.82 16.30 4.19
C GLY A 5 -3.79 15.59 2.84
N LEU A 6 -4.02 16.32 1.75
CA LEU A 6 -3.94 15.76 0.40
C LEU A 6 -2.50 15.38 0.04
N ILE A 7 -1.52 16.20 0.43
CA ILE A 7 -0.10 15.88 0.25
C ILE A 7 0.26 14.58 0.98
N ALA A 8 -0.22 14.41 2.23
CA ALA A 8 0.00 13.17 2.97
C ALA A 8 -0.60 11.95 2.28
N MET A 9 -1.82 12.07 1.72
CA MET A 9 -2.44 10.98 0.94
C MET A 9 -1.60 10.59 -0.28
N ILE A 10 -1.10 11.58 -1.03
CA ILE A 10 -0.23 11.34 -2.20
C ILE A 10 1.07 10.65 -1.76
N ALA A 11 1.70 11.16 -0.70
CA ALA A 11 2.93 10.57 -0.17
C ALA A 11 2.72 9.11 0.25
N LEU A 12 1.66 8.82 1.02
CA LEU A 12 1.31 7.47 1.45
C LEU A 12 0.90 6.57 0.28
N THR A 13 0.36 7.12 -0.80
CA THR A 13 0.02 6.35 -2.02
C THR A 13 1.26 5.94 -2.80
N LEU A 14 2.30 6.77 -2.84
CA LEU A 14 3.52 6.49 -3.60
C LEU A 14 4.59 5.75 -2.78
N LEU A 15 4.50 5.81 -1.45
CA LEU A 15 5.43 5.16 -0.53
C LEU A 15 5.62 3.65 -0.81
N PRO A 16 4.60 2.85 -1.17
CA PRO A 16 4.79 1.44 -1.53
C PRO A 16 5.78 1.24 -2.69
N PHE A 17 5.77 2.08 -3.72
CA PHE A 17 6.76 1.99 -4.79
C PHE A 17 8.18 2.24 -4.30
N VAL A 18 8.36 3.22 -3.43
CA VAL A 18 9.68 3.54 -2.86
C VAL A 18 10.17 2.37 -2.01
N MET A 19 9.31 1.84 -1.13
CA MET A 19 9.67 0.69 -0.27
C MET A 19 10.01 -0.55 -1.10
N THR A 20 9.18 -0.89 -2.10
CA THR A 20 9.44 -2.05 -2.97
C THR A 20 10.68 -1.85 -3.82
N GLY A 21 10.89 -0.66 -4.38
CA GLY A 21 12.09 -0.35 -5.16
C GLY A 21 13.37 -0.52 -4.34
N LEU A 22 13.41 0.02 -3.12
CA LEU A 22 14.52 -0.17 -2.21
C LEU A 22 14.71 -1.65 -1.83
N ALA A 23 13.62 -2.37 -1.58
CA ALA A 23 13.67 -3.78 -1.24
C ALA A 23 14.24 -4.63 -2.39
N VAL A 24 13.78 -4.43 -3.63
CA VAL A 24 14.27 -5.15 -4.82
C VAL A 24 15.76 -4.87 -5.08
N LEU A 25 16.22 -3.64 -4.81
CA LEU A 25 17.60 -3.24 -5.04
C LEU A 25 18.57 -3.76 -3.97
N PHE A 26 18.16 -3.80 -2.70
CA PHE A 26 19.10 -3.95 -1.58
C PHE A 26 18.76 -5.05 -0.58
N VAL A 27 17.53 -5.59 -0.59
CA VAL A 27 17.04 -6.49 0.48
C VAL A 27 16.64 -7.86 -0.06
N LEU A 28 15.88 -7.89 -1.15
CA LEU A 28 15.27 -9.13 -1.64
C LEU A 28 16.29 -10.00 -2.39
N PRO A 29 16.36 -11.30 -2.08
CA PRO A 29 17.12 -12.27 -2.88
C PRO A 29 16.51 -12.40 -4.28
N ASP A 30 17.29 -12.83 -5.28
CA ASP A 30 16.82 -12.96 -6.67
C ASP A 30 15.59 -13.87 -6.82
N THR A 31 15.50 -14.90 -5.97
CA THR A 31 14.31 -15.73 -5.81
C THR A 31 13.64 -15.52 -4.47
N ILE A 32 12.34 -15.22 -4.50
CA ILE A 32 11.49 -14.93 -3.34
C ILE A 32 10.42 -16.03 -3.16
N PRO A 33 9.89 -16.20 -1.94
CA PRO A 33 8.73 -17.04 -1.72
C PRO A 33 7.48 -16.41 -2.33
N LEU A 34 6.60 -17.26 -2.86
CA LEU A 34 5.26 -16.91 -3.35
C LEU A 34 4.17 -17.63 -2.56
N HIS A 35 4.46 -18.81 -2.03
CA HIS A 35 3.51 -19.62 -1.28
C HIS A 35 4.13 -20.19 0.00
N ALA A 36 3.30 -20.26 1.06
CA ALA A 36 3.58 -21.00 2.27
C ALA A 36 2.48 -22.05 2.47
N GLY A 37 2.87 -23.29 2.78
CA GLY A 37 1.93 -24.39 3.00
C GLY A 37 2.49 -25.47 3.93
N ALA A 38 1.76 -26.58 4.06
CA ALA A 38 2.14 -27.67 4.97
C ALA A 38 3.52 -28.30 4.65
N GLY A 39 4.00 -28.17 3.41
CA GLY A 39 5.32 -28.63 2.97
C GLY A 39 6.45 -27.60 3.16
N GLY A 40 6.17 -26.44 3.77
CA GLY A 40 7.11 -25.34 3.94
C GLY A 40 6.86 -24.17 2.99
N VAL A 41 7.90 -23.35 2.80
CA VAL A 41 7.88 -22.11 2.01
C VAL A 41 8.62 -22.35 0.70
N ASP A 42 8.00 -22.02 -0.43
CA ASP A 42 8.65 -22.12 -1.75
C ASP A 42 9.61 -20.94 -1.99
N ARG A 43 10.47 -21.03 -3.01
CA ARG A 43 11.35 -19.93 -3.44
C ARG A 43 11.49 -19.90 -4.95
N VAL A 44 10.35 -19.71 -5.62
CA VAL A 44 10.23 -19.79 -7.08
C VAL A 44 9.89 -18.46 -7.74
N GLY A 45 9.49 -17.44 -6.96
CA GLY A 45 9.17 -16.12 -7.50
C GLY A 45 10.42 -15.31 -7.81
N SER A 46 10.33 -14.38 -8.73
CA SER A 46 11.40 -13.40 -8.97
C SER A 46 11.22 -12.19 -8.06
N LYS A 47 12.30 -11.58 -7.55
CA LYS A 47 12.22 -10.35 -6.75
C LYS A 47 11.48 -9.21 -7.43
N VAL A 48 11.54 -9.10 -8.76
CA VAL A 48 10.78 -8.07 -9.49
C VAL A 48 9.27 -8.30 -9.42
N GLY A 49 8.84 -9.54 -9.17
CA GLY A 49 7.44 -9.89 -8.89
C GLY A 49 6.89 -9.22 -7.62
N ALA A 50 7.74 -8.74 -6.70
CA ALA A 50 7.30 -7.95 -5.55
C ALA A 50 6.56 -6.65 -5.92
N PHE A 51 6.71 -6.18 -7.17
CA PHE A 51 5.95 -5.04 -7.68
C PHE A 51 4.48 -5.36 -7.96
N GLU A 52 4.09 -6.62 -8.19
CA GLU A 52 2.69 -6.98 -8.46
C GLU A 52 1.73 -6.56 -7.32
N PRO A 53 1.93 -6.98 -6.05
CA PRO A 53 1.10 -6.48 -4.94
C PRO A 53 1.26 -4.98 -4.73
N THR A 54 2.44 -4.42 -5.04
CA THR A 54 2.69 -2.97 -4.94
C THR A 54 1.78 -2.18 -5.87
N PHE A 55 1.63 -2.61 -7.14
CA PHE A 55 0.76 -1.95 -8.11
C PHE A 55 -0.71 -1.96 -7.66
N ILE A 56 -1.17 -3.07 -7.08
CA ILE A 56 -2.53 -3.18 -6.53
C ILE A 56 -2.72 -2.17 -5.40
N ILE A 57 -1.80 -2.14 -4.43
CA ILE A 57 -1.87 -1.23 -3.30
C ILE A 57 -1.84 0.24 -3.75
N VAL A 58 -0.94 0.60 -4.67
CA VAL A 58 -0.86 1.97 -5.19
C VAL A 58 -2.12 2.33 -5.98
N GLY A 59 -2.67 1.41 -6.77
CA GLY A 59 -3.94 1.60 -7.47
C GLY A 59 -5.09 1.90 -6.52
N CYS A 60 -5.24 1.10 -5.45
CA CYS A 60 -6.21 1.37 -4.40
C CYS A 60 -5.94 2.70 -3.67
N GLY A 61 -4.67 3.01 -3.40
CA GLY A 61 -4.27 4.26 -2.76
C GLY A 61 -4.59 5.50 -3.59
N ALA A 62 -4.43 5.42 -4.92
CA ALA A 62 -4.81 6.48 -5.85
C ALA A 62 -6.32 6.73 -5.80
N LEU A 63 -7.13 5.67 -5.79
CA LEU A 63 -8.59 5.78 -5.63
C LEU A 63 -8.95 6.42 -4.29
N PHE A 64 -8.30 6.02 -3.19
CA PHE A 64 -8.53 6.62 -1.87
C PHE A 64 -8.12 8.09 -1.80
N THR A 65 -7.02 8.47 -2.46
CA THR A 65 -6.57 9.85 -2.57
C THR A 65 -7.57 10.70 -3.34
N ILE A 66 -8.13 10.17 -4.43
CA ILE A 66 -9.21 10.82 -5.18
C ILE A 66 -10.44 10.98 -4.28
N LEU A 67 -10.90 9.92 -3.62
CA LEU A 67 -12.04 9.99 -2.69
C LEU A 67 -11.82 11.04 -1.58
N TYR A 68 -10.61 11.11 -1.03
CA TYR A 68 -10.23 12.10 -0.04
C TYR A 68 -10.34 13.53 -0.60
N ALA A 69 -9.87 13.77 -1.82
CA ALA A 69 -9.94 15.06 -2.48
C ALA A 69 -11.39 15.52 -2.74
N PHE A 70 -12.28 14.58 -3.05
CA PHE A 70 -13.69 14.84 -3.32
C PHE A 70 -14.61 14.68 -2.11
N MET A 71 -14.06 14.46 -0.91
CA MET A 71 -14.81 14.09 0.28
C MET A 71 -15.95 15.06 0.61
N ASP A 72 -15.71 16.38 0.57
CA ASP A 72 -16.75 17.36 0.90
C ASP A 72 -17.96 17.27 -0.05
N LYS A 73 -17.72 16.98 -1.34
CA LYS A 73 -18.80 16.78 -2.33
C LYS A 73 -19.55 15.49 -2.06
N LEU A 74 -18.83 14.42 -1.74
CA LEU A 74 -19.40 13.11 -1.46
C LEU A 74 -20.30 13.18 -0.21
N THR A 75 -19.83 13.83 0.85
CA THR A 75 -20.57 13.92 2.09
C THR A 75 -21.75 14.87 2.03
N ALA A 76 -21.64 15.97 1.26
CA ALA A 76 -22.77 16.86 1.00
C ALA A 76 -23.92 16.13 0.28
N ARG A 77 -23.60 15.20 -0.62
CA ARG A 77 -24.61 14.39 -1.34
C ARG A 77 -25.29 13.35 -0.45
N HIS A 78 -24.60 12.84 0.56
CA HIS A 78 -25.06 11.70 1.38
C HIS A 78 -25.37 12.07 2.84
N GLY A 79 -25.29 13.35 3.22
CA GLY A 79 -25.54 13.80 4.59
C GLY A 79 -24.56 13.24 5.62
N SER A 80 -23.32 12.95 5.23
CA SER A 80 -22.34 12.22 6.05
C SER A 80 -21.21 13.12 6.61
N TYR A 81 -20.39 12.57 7.50
CA TYR A 81 -19.34 13.32 8.20
C TYR A 81 -17.99 13.30 7.46
N ALA A 82 -17.67 14.40 6.76
CA ALA A 82 -16.49 14.51 5.90
C ALA A 82 -15.16 14.29 6.62
N HIS A 83 -15.04 14.76 7.86
CA HIS A 83 -13.79 14.65 8.60
C HIS A 83 -13.51 13.19 9.03
N GLY A 84 -14.54 12.45 9.46
CA GLY A 84 -14.42 11.03 9.78
C GLY A 84 -14.03 10.19 8.55
N GLY A 85 -14.63 10.48 7.39
CA GLY A 85 -14.26 9.81 6.13
C GLY A 85 -12.79 10.04 5.75
N ARG A 86 -12.27 11.26 5.95
CA ARG A 86 -10.85 11.57 5.72
C ARG A 86 -9.92 10.79 6.65
N ILE A 87 -10.25 10.70 7.94
CA ILE A 87 -9.48 9.93 8.91
C ILE A 87 -9.46 8.45 8.51
N ALA A 88 -10.61 7.89 8.14
CA ALA A 88 -10.73 6.49 7.71
C ALA A 88 -9.86 6.20 6.48
N LEU A 89 -9.87 7.08 5.47
CA LEU A 89 -9.04 6.92 4.27
C LEU A 89 -7.54 7.04 4.58
N MET A 90 -7.12 7.98 5.42
CA MET A 90 -5.72 8.08 5.84
C MET A 90 -5.29 6.84 6.61
N PHE A 91 -6.11 6.35 7.55
CA PHE A 91 -5.85 5.14 8.30
C PHE A 91 -5.70 3.91 7.38
N ALA A 92 -6.60 3.76 6.40
CA ALA A 92 -6.53 2.67 5.44
C ALA A 92 -5.25 2.70 4.59
N LEU A 93 -4.82 3.89 4.14
CA LEU A 93 -3.55 4.04 3.41
C LEU A 93 -2.33 3.71 4.27
N VAL A 94 -2.31 4.14 5.53
CA VAL A 94 -1.25 3.75 6.47
C VAL A 94 -1.21 2.23 6.62
N TRP A 95 -2.37 1.59 6.78
CA TRP A 95 -2.44 0.14 6.91
C TRP A 95 -1.95 -0.61 5.66
N PHE A 96 -2.27 -0.12 4.47
CA PHE A 96 -1.72 -0.68 3.24
C PHE A 96 -0.20 -0.63 3.17
N ASN A 97 0.42 0.46 3.67
CA ASN A 97 1.88 0.54 3.75
C ASN A 97 2.46 -0.45 4.77
N VAL A 98 1.79 -0.66 5.91
CA VAL A 98 2.18 -1.70 6.88
C VAL A 98 2.09 -3.08 6.26
N LEU A 99 0.99 -3.40 5.56
CA LEU A 99 0.83 -4.68 4.86
C LEU A 99 1.92 -4.88 3.81
N GLN A 100 2.23 -3.86 3.00
CA GLN A 100 3.33 -3.93 2.03
C GLN A 100 4.66 -4.26 2.72
N LEU A 101 4.96 -3.63 3.85
CA LEU A 101 6.18 -3.90 4.61
C LEU A 101 6.22 -5.34 5.13
N VAL A 102 5.10 -5.84 5.66
CA VAL A 102 4.98 -7.24 6.12
C VAL A 102 5.22 -8.21 4.96
N PHE A 103 4.64 -7.96 3.78
CA PHE A 103 4.89 -8.79 2.61
C PHE A 103 6.35 -8.75 2.15
N ILE A 104 6.98 -7.57 2.15
CA ILE A 104 8.41 -7.46 1.82
C ILE A 104 9.27 -8.24 2.82
N LEU A 105 8.98 -8.14 4.11
CA LEU A 105 9.69 -8.87 5.16
C LEU A 105 9.55 -10.38 4.99
N TRP A 106 8.32 -10.83 4.70
CA TRP A 106 8.04 -12.24 4.42
C TRP A 106 8.77 -12.71 3.16
N MET A 107 8.79 -11.91 2.08
CA MET A 107 9.55 -12.23 0.86
C MET A 107 11.07 -12.26 1.09
N ALA A 108 11.59 -11.45 2.00
CA ALA A 108 13.01 -11.42 2.33
C ALA A 108 13.44 -12.62 3.17
N THR A 109 12.61 -13.07 4.12
CA THR A 109 13.00 -14.04 5.15
C THR A 109 12.40 -15.43 4.93
N GLY A 110 11.22 -15.50 4.32
CA GLY A 110 10.44 -16.73 4.17
C GLY A 110 9.93 -17.28 5.51
N VAL A 111 9.76 -16.42 6.52
CA VAL A 111 9.19 -16.75 7.85
C VAL A 111 8.02 -15.83 8.14
#